data_AF-A0A1B8RMC0-F1
#
_entry.id   AF-A0A1B8RMC0-F1
#
_cell.length_a   1.000
_cell.length_b   1.000
_cell.length_c   1.000
_cell.angle_alpha   90.00
_cell.angle_beta   90.00
_cell.angle_gamma   90.00
#
_symmetry.space_group_name_H-M   'P 1'
#
loop_
_entity.id
_entity.type
_entity.pdbx_description
1 polymer ?
#
loop_
_entity_poly.entity_id
_entity_poly.type
_entity_poly.pdbx_seq_one_letter_code
_entity_poly.pdbx_strand_id
1 'polypeptide(L)'
;MKDIIFDDFQNSVNDSLLRHKSILDLITKYSESCSRVNRAIEKSVTNCGCLTINAKKQHLPDDSIEDISELLDTHIKGDLCDNCREIIEREMGNNLFYLTSLCNDLGINLYDVLLKEHDRINTLGKFTFR
;
A
#
# COMPACT_ATOMS: atom_id res chain seq x y z
N MET A 1 -21.53 3.45 7.05
CA MET A 1 -21.19 2.03 6.81
C MET A 1 -19.71 1.85 6.52
N LYS A 2 -19.09 2.69 5.66
CA LYS A 2 -17.64 2.68 5.44
C LYS A 2 -16.86 3.12 6.68
N ASP A 3 -17.28 4.21 7.33
CA ASP A 3 -16.67 4.77 8.56
C ASP A 3 -16.60 3.70 9.67
N ILE A 4 -17.72 3.01 9.89
CA ILE A 4 -17.87 1.95 10.89
C ILE A 4 -16.80 0.86 10.71
N ILE A 5 -16.50 0.46 9.47
CA ILE A 5 -15.49 -0.58 9.20
C ILE A 5 -14.08 -0.09 9.59
N PHE A 6 -13.75 1.17 9.32
CA PHE A 6 -12.44 1.73 9.68
C PHE A 6 -12.29 1.97 11.17
N ASP A 7 -13.33 2.49 11.83
CA ASP A 7 -13.35 2.66 13.27
C ASP A 7 -13.29 1.30 13.99
N ASP A 8 -14.06 0.31 13.56
CA ASP A 8 -14.03 -1.05 14.11
C ASP A 8 -12.66 -1.70 13.92
N PHE A 9 -12.05 -1.53 12.74
CA PHE A 9 -10.69 -2.01 12.48
C PHE A 9 -9.67 -1.33 13.38
N GLN A 10 -9.71 0.00 13.47
CA GLN A 10 -8.78 0.78 14.29
C GLN A 10 -8.90 0.45 15.78
N ASN A 11 -10.11 0.27 16.28
CA ASN A 11 -10.40 -0.20 17.64
C ASN A 11 -9.88 -1.63 17.86
N SER A 12 -10.14 -2.54 16.92
CA SER A 12 -9.65 -3.93 17.01
C SER A 12 -8.12 -4.01 17.04
N VAL A 13 -7.45 -3.15 16.27
CA VAL A 13 -5.98 -3.01 16.31
C VAL A 13 -5.53 -2.51 17.67
N ASN A 14 -6.19 -1.49 18.22
CA ASN A 14 -5.87 -0.94 19.54
C ASN A 14 -5.97 -1.99 20.65
N ASP A 15 -7.02 -2.80 20.63
CA ASP A 15 -7.25 -3.86 21.61
C ASP A 15 -6.25 -5.03 21.46
N SER A 16 -5.69 -5.20 20.26
CA SER A 16 -4.71 -6.25 19.96
C SER A 16 -3.28 -5.90 20.40
N LEU A 17 -2.98 -4.63 20.71
CA LEU A 17 -1.67 -4.14 21.12
C LEU A 17 -1.35 -4.46 22.59
N LEU A 18 -1.19 -5.75 22.90
CA LEU A 18 -0.73 -6.22 24.21
C LEU A 18 0.80 -6.19 24.37
N ARG A 19 1.54 -6.14 23.24
CA ARG A 19 3.01 -6.08 23.16
C ARG A 19 3.43 -5.02 22.15
N HIS A 20 4.58 -4.38 22.37
CA HIS A 20 5.10 -3.26 21.55
C HIS A 20 4.28 -1.97 21.63
N LYS A 21 3.98 -1.52 22.86
CA LYS A 21 3.34 -0.21 23.11
C LYS A 21 4.24 0.99 22.86
N SER A 22 5.55 0.78 22.73
CA SER A 22 6.44 1.89 22.41
C SER A 22 6.21 2.29 20.95
N ILE A 23 5.96 3.58 20.71
CA ILE A 23 5.93 4.12 19.35
C ILE A 23 7.21 3.79 18.56
N LEU A 24 8.37 3.66 19.24
CA LEU A 24 9.62 3.24 18.60
C LEU A 24 9.54 1.79 18.10
N ASP A 25 8.93 0.90 18.88
CA ASP A 25 8.70 -0.49 18.45
C ASP A 25 7.73 -0.51 17.26
N LEU A 26 6.64 0.26 17.30
CA LEU A 26 5.68 0.34 16.21
C LEU A 26 6.31 0.88 14.91
N ILE A 27 7.17 1.90 14.99
CA ILE A 27 7.90 2.44 13.82
C ILE A 27 8.79 1.36 13.21
N THR A 28 9.55 0.62 14.04
CA THR A 28 10.41 -0.45 13.54
C THR A 28 9.62 -1.60 12.93
N LYS A 29 8.47 -1.96 13.52
CA LYS A 29 7.57 -2.98 12.97
C LYS A 29 6.88 -2.55 11.69
N TYR A 30 6.50 -1.28 11.58
CA TYR A 30 5.98 -0.72 10.34
C TYR A 30 7.03 -0.84 9.21
N SER A 31 8.28 -0.45 9.47
CA SER A 31 9.37 -0.60 8.49
C SER A 31 9.64 -2.07 8.10
N GLU A 32 9.64 -2.99 9.09
CA GLU A 32 9.77 -4.42 8.84
C GLU A 32 8.63 -4.95 7.93
N SER A 33 7.39 -4.52 8.19
CA SER A 33 6.23 -4.93 7.41
C SER A 33 6.28 -4.44 5.96
N CYS A 34 6.77 -3.21 5.70
CA CYS A 34 7.02 -2.73 4.34
C CYS A 34 7.99 -3.65 3.59
N SER A 35 9.08 -4.07 4.25
CA SER A 35 10.07 -4.98 3.67
C SER A 35 9.47 -6.35 3.35
N ARG A 36 8.54 -6.85 4.16
CA ARG A 36 7.85 -8.13 3.93
C ARG A 36 6.91 -8.07 2.72
N VAL A 37 6.16 -6.97 2.55
CA VAL A 37 5.34 -6.73 1.36
C VAL A 37 6.21 -6.74 0.10
N ASN A 38 7.30 -5.96 0.10
CA ASN A 38 8.23 -5.92 -1.04
C ASN A 38 8.78 -7.30 -1.37
N ARG A 39 9.23 -8.05 -0.35
CA ARG A 39 9.74 -9.42 -0.53
C ARG A 39 8.68 -10.35 -1.12
N ALA A 40 7.41 -10.25 -0.70
CA ALA A 40 6.34 -11.09 -1.24
C ALA A 40 6.14 -10.84 -2.74
N ILE A 41 6.18 -9.58 -3.17
CA ILE A 41 6.11 -9.17 -4.57
C ILE A 41 7.34 -9.68 -5.34
N GLU A 42 8.55 -9.47 -4.83
CA GLU A 42 9.78 -9.96 -5.47
C GLU A 42 9.79 -11.49 -5.62
N LYS A 43 9.20 -12.22 -4.67
CA LYS A 43 9.11 -13.69 -4.72
C LYS A 43 8.03 -14.20 -5.68
N SER A 44 7.04 -13.40 -6.02
CA SER A 44 6.10 -13.75 -7.10
C SER A 44 6.80 -13.81 -8.46
N VAL A 45 7.89 -13.04 -8.62
CA VAL A 45 8.74 -13.03 -9.82
C VAL A 45 9.87 -14.06 -9.71
N THR A 46 10.70 -13.97 -8.68
CA THR A 46 11.98 -14.70 -8.60
C THR A 46 11.85 -16.16 -8.18
N ASN A 47 10.75 -16.52 -7.50
CA ASN A 47 10.54 -17.87 -6.98
C ASN A 47 9.32 -18.55 -7.60
N CYS A 48 8.20 -17.84 -7.71
CA CYS A 48 6.98 -18.39 -8.33
C CYS A 48 6.99 -18.26 -9.85
N GLY A 49 7.42 -17.12 -10.38
CA GLY A 49 7.37 -16.82 -11.82
C GLY A 49 5.99 -16.48 -12.37
N CYS A 50 4.98 -16.21 -11.52
CA CYS A 50 3.64 -15.82 -11.99
C CYS A 50 3.61 -14.38 -12.54
N LEU A 51 4.53 -13.53 -12.06
CA LEU A 51 4.79 -12.20 -12.63
C LEU A 51 6.17 -12.15 -13.29
N THR A 52 6.29 -11.28 -14.29
CA THR A 52 7.55 -10.89 -14.93
C THR A 52 7.70 -9.38 -14.87
N ILE A 53 8.91 -8.89 -14.52
CA ILE A 53 9.24 -7.46 -14.52
C ILE A 53 10.13 -7.14 -15.71
N ASN A 54 9.64 -6.30 -16.62
CA ASN A 54 10.36 -5.83 -17.81
C ASN A 54 10.89 -4.40 -17.58
N ALA A 55 11.91 -4.25 -16.74
CA ALA A 55 12.48 -2.94 -16.40
C ALA A 55 13.23 -2.32 -17.60
N LYS A 56 12.63 -1.31 -18.23
CA LYS A 56 13.21 -0.57 -19.36
C LYS A 56 12.77 0.89 -19.35
N LYS A 57 13.59 1.77 -19.94
CA LYS A 57 13.20 3.17 -20.17
C LYS A 57 11.93 3.20 -21.01
N GLN A 58 10.91 3.92 -20.55
CA GLN A 58 9.67 4.12 -21.30
C GLN A 58 9.82 5.30 -22.26
N HIS A 59 9.22 5.20 -23.44
CA HIS A 59 9.28 6.25 -24.45
C HIS A 59 8.02 7.09 -24.34
N LEU A 60 8.19 8.34 -23.91
CA LEU A 60 7.12 9.33 -23.87
C LEU A 60 7.22 10.21 -25.13
N PRO A 61 6.10 10.52 -25.80
CA PRO A 61 6.08 11.46 -26.90
C PRO A 61 6.38 12.88 -26.41
N ASP A 62 7.07 13.67 -27.22
CA ASP A 62 7.58 14.99 -26.83
C ASP A 62 6.48 16.08 -26.72
N ASP A 63 5.29 15.87 -27.31
CA ASP A 63 4.35 16.97 -27.62
C ASP A 63 2.94 16.89 -26.99
N SER A 64 2.58 15.87 -26.21
CA SER A 64 1.22 15.78 -25.63
C SER A 64 1.19 15.16 -24.24
N ILE A 65 0.89 15.98 -23.22
CA ILE A 65 0.75 15.55 -21.82
C ILE A 65 -0.57 14.83 -21.55
N GLU A 66 -1.61 15.14 -22.31
CA GLU A 66 -2.99 14.74 -22.05
C GLU A 66 -3.24 13.21 -22.17
N ASP A 67 -2.35 12.49 -22.88
CA ASP A 67 -2.43 11.05 -23.12
C ASP A 67 -1.26 10.24 -22.52
N ILE A 68 -0.35 10.87 -21.74
CA ILE A 68 0.84 10.19 -21.18
C ILE A 68 0.46 8.99 -20.30
N SER A 69 -0.64 9.06 -19.55
CA SER A 69 -1.05 7.97 -18.65
C SER A 69 -1.38 6.68 -19.39
N GLU A 70 -1.85 6.75 -20.64
CA GLU A 70 -2.18 5.56 -21.45
C GLU A 70 -0.94 4.94 -22.10
N LEU A 71 0.17 5.70 -22.14
CA LEU A 71 1.44 5.28 -22.73
C LEU A 71 2.43 4.72 -21.70
N LEU A 72 2.17 4.93 -20.40
CA LEU A 72 3.01 4.41 -19.32
C LEU A 72 2.70 2.93 -19.04
N ASP A 73 3.72 2.09 -19.14
CA ASP A 73 3.64 0.65 -18.77
C ASP A 73 3.88 0.51 -17.25
N THR A 74 3.31 -0.50 -16.60
CA THR A 74 3.57 -0.77 -15.17
C THR A 74 4.89 -1.53 -14.95
N HIS A 75 5.57 -1.88 -16.04
CA HIS A 75 6.68 -2.83 -16.15
C HIS A 75 6.32 -4.27 -15.75
N ILE A 76 5.07 -4.59 -15.46
CA ILE A 76 4.62 -5.91 -15.01
C ILE A 76 3.93 -6.65 -16.18
N LYS A 77 4.24 -7.93 -16.34
CA LYS A 77 3.50 -8.88 -17.22
C LYS A 77 3.10 -10.12 -16.42
N GLY A 78 1.96 -10.71 -16.80
CA GLY A 78 1.35 -11.83 -16.11
C GLY A 78 0.41 -11.40 -14.99
N ASP A 79 -0.20 -12.39 -14.33
CA ASP A 79 -1.16 -12.21 -13.24
C ASP A 79 -0.72 -13.00 -12.01
N LEU A 80 -1.01 -12.47 -10.82
CA LEU A 80 -0.77 -13.19 -9.58
C LEU A 80 -1.59 -14.48 -9.54
N CYS A 81 -0.94 -15.61 -9.28
CA CYS A 81 -1.63 -16.84 -8.90
C CYS A 81 -2.21 -16.73 -7.48
N ASP A 82 -3.17 -17.59 -7.14
CA ASP A 82 -3.90 -17.55 -5.87
C ASP A 82 -2.97 -17.56 -4.65
N ASN A 83 -1.95 -18.42 -4.66
CA ASN A 83 -0.98 -18.51 -3.57
C ASN A 83 -0.16 -17.23 -3.38
N CYS A 84 0.35 -16.63 -4.47
CA CYS A 84 1.09 -15.37 -4.36
C CYS A 84 0.20 -14.21 -3.93
N ARG A 85 -1.05 -14.18 -4.43
CA ARG A 85 -2.05 -13.19 -4.04
C ARG A 85 -2.33 -13.26 -2.54
N GLU A 86 -2.63 -14.44 -2.00
CA GLU A 86 -2.90 -14.64 -0.57
C GLU A 86 -1.73 -14.16 0.30
N ILE A 87 -0.49 -14.50 -0.07
CA ILE A 87 0.70 -14.08 0.68
C ILE A 87 0.84 -12.55 0.66
N ILE A 88 0.69 -11.92 -0.50
CA ILE A 88 0.82 -10.46 -0.65
C ILE A 88 -0.28 -9.75 0.17
N GLU A 89 -1.53 -10.19 0.04
CA GLU A 89 -2.67 -9.63 0.78
C GLU A 89 -2.45 -9.74 2.30
N ARG A 90 -1.93 -10.88 2.78
CA ARG A 90 -1.59 -11.06 4.20
C ARG A 90 -0.51 -10.09 4.66
N GLU A 91 0.58 -9.93 3.92
CA GLU A 91 1.65 -9.00 4.31
C GLU A 91 1.19 -7.53 4.23
N MET A 92 0.33 -7.19 3.27
CA MET A 92 -0.32 -5.87 3.19
C MET A 92 -1.24 -5.62 4.39
N GLY A 93 -2.03 -6.62 4.80
CA GLY A 93 -2.86 -6.54 6.00
C GLY A 93 -2.03 -6.31 7.27
N ASN A 94 -0.88 -6.98 7.39
CA ASN A 94 0.07 -6.76 8.48
C ASN A 94 0.69 -5.36 8.45
N ASN A 95 0.99 -4.82 7.27
CA ASN A 95 1.44 -3.44 7.12
C ASN A 95 0.37 -2.43 7.56
N LEU A 96 -0.89 -2.64 7.16
CA LEU A 96 -2.03 -1.83 7.60
C LEU A 96 -2.24 -1.89 9.11
N PHE A 97 -2.05 -3.05 9.73
CA PHE A 97 -2.11 -3.21 11.20
C PHE A 97 -1.13 -2.25 11.90
N TYR A 98 0.13 -2.21 11.45
CA TYR A 98 1.14 -1.34 12.07
C TYR A 98 0.93 0.14 11.75
N LEU A 99 0.48 0.49 10.55
CA LEU A 99 0.09 1.87 10.24
C LEU A 99 -1.04 2.34 11.17
N THR A 100 -2.05 1.50 11.35
CA THR A 100 -3.21 1.78 12.20
C THR A 100 -2.80 1.86 13.67
N SER A 101 -1.85 1.03 14.09
CA SER A 101 -1.26 1.10 15.44
C SER A 101 -0.60 2.46 15.68
N LEU A 102 0.13 2.99 14.68
CA LEU A 102 0.71 4.34 14.76
C LEU A 102 -0.37 5.42 14.83
N CYS A 103 -1.47 5.27 14.08
CA CYS A 103 -2.62 6.17 14.18
C CYS A 103 -3.18 6.22 15.60
N ASN A 104 -3.33 5.07 16.25
CA ASN A 104 -3.80 4.98 17.65
C ASN A 104 -2.87 5.71 18.62
N ASP A 105 -1.56 5.46 18.56
CA ASP A 105 -0.58 6.11 19.45
C ASP A 105 -0.50 7.64 19.24
N LEU A 106 -0.79 8.11 18.03
CA LEU A 106 -0.75 9.54 17.67
C LEU A 106 -2.11 10.23 17.82
N GLY A 107 -3.17 9.52 18.21
CA GLY A 107 -4.53 10.08 18.29
C GLY A 107 -5.10 10.50 16.93
N ILE A 108 -4.69 9.83 15.86
CA ILE A 108 -5.13 10.08 14.48
C ILE A 108 -6.24 9.09 14.14
N ASN A 109 -7.35 9.59 13.57
CA ASN A 109 -8.38 8.74 12.98
C ASN A 109 -7.97 8.33 11.55
N LEU A 110 -7.89 7.02 11.29
CA LEU A 110 -7.47 6.46 10.01
C LEU A 110 -8.45 6.80 8.87
N TYR A 111 -9.75 6.79 9.16
CA TYR A 111 -10.78 7.13 8.18
C TYR A 111 -10.65 8.59 7.71
N ASP A 112 -10.40 9.52 8.64
CA ASP A 112 -10.13 10.93 8.31
C ASP A 112 -8.89 11.10 7.42
N VAL A 113 -7.84 10.31 7.65
CA VAL A 113 -6.63 10.33 6.79
C VAL A 113 -6.99 9.91 5.36
N LEU A 114 -7.76 8.83 5.21
CA LEU A 114 -8.20 8.35 3.91
C LEU A 114 -9.14 9.32 3.21
N LEU A 115 -10.09 9.92 3.92
CA LEU A 115 -11.00 10.94 3.37
C LEU A 115 -10.22 12.15 2.85
N LYS A 116 -9.29 12.69 3.66
CA LYS A 116 -8.47 13.83 3.26
C LYS A 116 -7.63 13.52 2.02
N GLU A 117 -7.04 12.34 1.94
CA GLU A 117 -6.24 11.97 0.77
C GLU A 117 -7.10 11.74 -0.47
N HIS A 118 -8.25 11.10 -0.32
CA HIS A 118 -9.23 10.92 -1.40
C HIS A 118 -9.71 12.26 -1.97
N ASP A 119 -10.01 13.23 -1.11
CA ASP A 119 -10.42 14.58 -1.54
C ASP A 119 -9.29 15.30 -2.27
N ARG A 120 -8.04 15.15 -1.82
CA ARG A 120 -6.86 15.72 -2.50
C ARG A 120 -6.65 15.13 -3.89
N ILE A 121 -6.76 13.81 -4.02
CA ILE A 121 -6.66 13.11 -5.33
C ILE A 121 -7.74 13.64 -6.28
N ASN A 122 -8.99 13.74 -5.82
CA ASN A 122 -10.10 14.22 -6.65
C ASN A 122 -10.01 15.71 -6.99
N THR A 123 -9.46 16.53 -6.09
CA THR A 123 -9.29 17.97 -6.31
C THR A 123 -8.20 18.26 -7.34
N LEU A 124 -7.12 17.46 -7.36
CA LEU A 124 -5.97 17.66 -8.24
C LEU A 124 -6.12 16.98 -9.61
N GLY A 125 -7.11 16.10 -9.78
CA GLY A 125 -7.37 15.42 -11.05
C GLY A 125 -6.15 14.65 -11.59
N LYS A 126 -6.02 14.55 -12.93
CA LYS A 126 -4.90 13.87 -13.60
C LYS A 126 -3.52 14.52 -13.39
N PHE A 127 -3.42 15.65 -12.67
CA PHE A 127 -2.19 16.44 -12.56
C PHE A 127 -1.31 16.09 -11.35
N THR A 128 -1.54 14.95 -10.70
CA THR A 128 -0.63 14.46 -9.65
C THR A 128 0.63 13.84 -10.26
N PHE A 129 1.56 14.69 -10.72
CA PHE A 129 2.98 14.34 -10.82
C PHE A 129 3.63 14.71 -9.48
N ARG A 130 3.69 13.75 -8.56
CA ARG A 130 4.59 13.80 -7.41
C ARG A 130 5.65 12.72 -7.55
#